data_AF-A4G1B5-F1
#
_entry.id   AF-A4G1B5-F1
#
_cell.length_a   1.000
_cell.length_b   1.000
_cell.length_c   1.000
_cell.angle_alpha   90.00
_cell.angle_beta   90.00
_cell.angle_gamma   90.00
#
_symmetry.space_group_name_H-M   'P 1'
#
loop_
_entity.id
_entity.type
_entity.pdbx_description
1 polymer ?
#
loop_
_entity_poly.entity_id
_entity_poly.type
_entity_poly.pdbx_seq_one_letter_code
_entity_poly.pdbx_strand_id
1 'polypeptide(L)'
;MSDDNFKAKDISRKPPAPPDPNQKFWDMADTFIQLANENSKGAAAGQVCASMMYASARFGAFVASGDAPSEATFKDQIDGAVAYFRTEYEKMLRENFRDYAENFQSYHPEKK
;
A
#
# COMPACT_ATOMS: atom_id res chain seq x y z
N MET A 1 -8.31 29.45 -49.19
CA MET A 1 -7.07 29.70 -48.44
C MET A 1 -7.15 28.84 -47.19
N SER A 2 -6.34 27.80 -47.20
CA SER A 2 -6.28 26.71 -46.23
C SER A 2 -5.21 27.03 -45.20
N ASP A 3 -5.60 27.26 -43.95
CA ASP A 3 -4.66 27.38 -42.82
C ASP A 3 -4.99 26.31 -41.76
N ASP A 4 -5.06 25.06 -42.19
CA ASP A 4 -4.95 23.91 -41.29
C ASP A 4 -3.47 23.68 -40.96
N ASN A 5 -2.97 24.46 -39.99
CA ASN A 5 -1.61 24.33 -39.49
C ASN A 5 -1.50 23.17 -38.48
N PHE A 6 -1.85 21.95 -38.90
CA PHE A 6 -1.57 20.74 -38.12
C PHE A 6 -0.06 20.49 -38.09
N LYS A 7 0.58 20.85 -36.99
CA LYS A 7 2.00 20.58 -36.74
C LYS A 7 2.15 19.11 -36.31
N ALA A 8 2.44 18.23 -37.27
CA ALA A 8 2.69 16.79 -37.05
C ALA A 8 3.85 16.44 -36.09
N LYS A 9 4.51 17.43 -35.46
CA LYS A 9 5.62 17.23 -34.52
C LYS A 9 5.19 17.12 -33.05
N ASP A 10 3.92 17.38 -32.73
CA ASP A 10 3.39 17.30 -31.35
C ASP A 10 2.83 15.92 -30.94
N ILE A 11 2.91 14.92 -31.82
CA ILE A 11 2.56 13.52 -31.51
C ILE A 11 3.81 12.66 -31.24
N SER A 12 4.84 13.26 -30.62
CA SER A 12 5.82 12.47 -29.88
C SER A 12 5.20 12.05 -28.55
N ARG A 13 4.27 11.10 -28.59
CA ARG A 13 3.80 10.43 -27.38
C ARG A 13 5.01 9.68 -26.85
N LYS A 14 5.62 10.23 -25.79
CA LYS A 14 6.66 9.55 -25.01
C LYS A 14 6.20 8.10 -24.85
N PRO A 15 6.99 7.10 -25.28
CA PRO A 15 6.58 5.71 -25.12
C PRO A 15 6.17 5.49 -23.66
N PRO A 16 5.11 4.72 -23.39
CA PRO A 16 4.70 4.47 -22.02
C PRO A 16 5.93 4.00 -21.25
N ALA A 17 6.16 4.61 -20.08
CA ALA A 17 7.25 4.19 -19.22
C ALA A 17 7.13 2.68 -19.03
N PRO A 18 8.26 1.94 -19.02
CA PRO A 18 8.21 0.53 -18.71
C PRO A 18 7.45 0.34 -17.39
N PRO A 19 6.69 -0.76 -17.25
CA PRO A 19 5.90 -1.00 -16.04
C PRO A 19 6.79 -0.84 -14.81
N ASP A 20 6.37 -0.01 -13.86
CA ASP A 20 7.06 0.09 -12.58
C ASP A 20 7.09 -1.33 -11.97
N PRO A 21 8.28 -1.89 -11.62
CA PRO A 21 8.35 -3.20 -10.99
C PRO A 21 7.49 -3.30 -9.72
N ASN A 22 7.17 -2.17 -9.09
CA ASN A 22 6.30 -2.07 -7.92
C ASN A 22 4.82 -1.86 -8.27
N GLN A 23 4.44 -1.64 -9.54
CA GLN A 23 3.06 -1.37 -9.93
C GLN A 23 2.10 -2.43 -9.40
N LYS A 24 2.46 -3.70 -9.53
CA LYS A 24 1.64 -4.82 -9.03
C LYS A 24 1.47 -4.79 -7.51
N PHE A 25 2.49 -4.34 -6.78
CA PHE A 25 2.41 -4.20 -5.33
C PHE A 25 1.39 -3.12 -4.95
N TRP A 26 1.45 -1.96 -5.60
CA TRP A 26 0.50 -0.87 -5.40
C TRP A 26 -0.93 -1.25 -5.79
N ASP A 27 -1.10 -1.89 -6.95
CA ASP A 27 -2.41 -2.35 -7.41
C ASP A 27 -3.05 -3.31 -6.39
N MET A 28 -2.26 -4.22 -5.80
CA MET A 28 -2.74 -5.12 -4.75
C MET A 28 -3.09 -4.37 -3.46
N ALA A 29 -2.24 -3.44 -3.02
CA ALA A 29 -2.50 -2.61 -1.85
C ALA A 29 -3.82 -1.84 -1.99
N ASP A 30 -4.08 -1.27 -3.17
CA ASP A 30 -5.32 -0.56 -3.48
C ASP A 30 -6.56 -1.45 -3.36
N THR A 31 -6.48 -2.72 -3.72
CA THR A 31 -7.61 -3.64 -3.52
C THR A 31 -7.99 -3.80 -2.04
N PHE A 32 -7.00 -3.82 -1.14
CA PHE A 32 -7.26 -3.89 0.30
C PHE A 32 -7.83 -2.57 0.83
N ILE A 33 -7.34 -1.42 0.34
CA ILE A 33 -7.87 -0.10 0.70
C ILE A 33 -9.31 0.07 0.22
N GLN A 34 -9.63 -0.36 -1.00
CA GLN A 34 -11.01 -0.35 -1.50
C GLN A 34 -11.93 -1.16 -0.59
N LEU A 35 -11.51 -2.37 -0.20
CA LEU A 35 -12.28 -3.19 0.73
C LEU A 35 -12.43 -2.52 2.11
N ALA A 36 -11.39 -1.86 2.62
CA ALA A 36 -11.46 -1.11 3.87
C ALA A 36 -12.46 0.06 3.79
N ASN A 37 -12.47 0.78 2.66
CA ASN A 37 -13.42 1.86 2.40
C ASN A 37 -14.86 1.33 2.36
N GLU A 38 -15.10 0.17 1.74
CA GLU A 38 -16.42 -0.49 1.75
C GLU A 38 -16.86 -0.87 3.17
N ASN A 39 -15.99 -1.46 3.98
CA ASN A 39 -16.30 -1.78 5.37
C ASN A 39 -16.57 -0.53 6.23
N SER A 40 -15.90 0.58 5.91
CA SER A 40 -16.08 1.87 6.61
C SER A 40 -17.45 2.50 6.39
N LYS A 41 -18.27 1.99 5.44
CA LYS A 41 -19.68 2.38 5.29
C LYS A 41 -20.55 1.86 6.44
N GLY A 42 -20.14 0.81 7.13
CA GLY A 42 -20.91 0.14 8.20
C GLY A 42 -20.23 0.08 9.56
N ALA A 43 -18.97 0.50 9.67
CA ALA A 43 -18.19 0.45 10.91
C ALA A 43 -17.32 1.71 11.06
N ALA A 44 -16.93 2.02 12.30
CA ALA A 44 -16.00 3.13 12.55
C ALA A 44 -14.63 2.85 11.90
N ALA A 45 -14.02 3.87 11.30
CA ALA A 45 -12.72 3.74 10.63
C ALA A 45 -11.63 3.14 11.52
N GLY A 46 -11.63 3.45 12.83
CA GLY A 46 -10.71 2.85 13.79
C GLY A 46 -10.87 1.33 13.95
N GLN A 47 -12.12 0.83 13.91
CA GLN A 47 -12.41 -0.61 13.96
C GLN A 47 -11.97 -1.31 12.66
N VAL A 48 -12.19 -0.68 11.51
CA VAL A 48 -11.73 -1.20 10.21
C VAL A 48 -10.21 -1.27 10.18
N CYS A 49 -9.52 -0.20 10.62
CA CYS A 49 -8.06 -0.17 10.70
C CYS A 49 -7.50 -1.27 11.63
N ALA A 50 -8.08 -1.44 12.82
CA ALA A 50 -7.70 -2.53 13.72
C ALA A 50 -7.93 -3.92 13.10
N SER A 51 -9.02 -4.09 12.35
CA SER A 51 -9.33 -5.35 11.66
C SER A 51 -8.33 -5.64 10.53
N MET A 52 -7.87 -4.62 9.80
CA MET A 52 -6.82 -4.75 8.79
C MET A 52 -5.48 -5.16 9.42
N MET A 53 -5.09 -4.55 10.55
CA MET A 53 -3.88 -4.95 11.28
C MET A 53 -3.94 -6.43 11.70
N TYR A 54 -5.08 -6.87 12.22
CA TYR A 54 -5.28 -8.28 12.57
C TYR A 54 -5.26 -9.21 11.34
N ALA A 55 -5.90 -8.82 10.24
CA ALA A 55 -5.88 -9.58 8.99
C ALA A 55 -4.46 -9.72 8.43
N SER A 56 -3.68 -8.63 8.45
CA SER A 56 -2.27 -8.62 8.04
C SER A 56 -1.44 -9.58 8.89
N ALA A 57 -1.61 -9.57 10.21
CA ALA A 57 -0.90 -10.48 11.11
C ALA A 57 -1.23 -11.96 10.82
N ARG A 58 -2.50 -12.30 10.58
CA ARG A 58 -2.91 -13.67 10.22
C ARG A 58 -2.32 -14.11 8.89
N PHE A 59 -2.34 -13.24 7.89
CA PHE A 59 -1.78 -13.54 6.59
C PHE A 59 -0.26 -13.68 6.64
N GLY A 60 0.43 -12.80 7.36
CA GLY A 60 1.88 -12.89 7.59
C GLY A 60 2.28 -14.19 8.30
N ALA A 61 1.51 -14.62 9.31
CA ALA A 61 1.74 -15.90 9.97
C ALA A 61 1.54 -17.09 9.01
N PHE A 62 0.51 -17.05 8.16
CA PHE A 62 0.29 -18.06 7.13
C PHE A 62 1.46 -18.15 6.16
N VAL A 63 1.93 -17.03 5.61
CA VAL A 63 3.07 -16.97 4.70
C VAL A 63 4.33 -17.52 5.38
N ALA A 64 4.68 -17.00 6.57
CA ALA A 64 5.87 -17.45 7.30
C ALA A 64 5.83 -18.95 7.63
N SER A 65 4.66 -19.49 7.94
CA SER A 65 4.50 -20.93 8.18
C SER A 65 4.63 -21.76 6.90
N GLY A 66 4.17 -21.23 5.75
CA GLY A 66 4.24 -21.92 4.46
C GLY A 66 5.66 -21.96 3.87
N ASP A 67 6.49 -20.97 4.21
CA ASP A 67 7.89 -20.91 3.78
C ASP A 67 8.82 -21.80 4.64
N ALA A 68 8.37 -22.22 5.83
CA ALA A 68 9.17 -23.02 6.74
C ALA A 68 9.23 -24.50 6.28
N PRO A 69 10.43 -25.11 6.19
CA PRO A 69 10.58 -26.49 5.74
C PRO A 69 10.11 -27.53 6.76
N SER A 70 9.93 -27.13 8.02
CA SER A 70 9.47 -28.02 9.10
C SER A 70 8.85 -27.21 10.25
N GLU A 71 8.06 -27.88 11.09
CA GLU A 71 7.52 -27.30 12.32
C GLU A 71 8.61 -26.79 13.27
N ALA A 72 9.71 -27.53 13.40
CA ALA A 72 10.84 -27.13 14.24
C ALA A 72 11.47 -25.82 13.72
N THR A 73 11.74 -25.76 12.41
CA THR A 73 12.27 -24.55 11.78
C THR A 73 11.32 -23.36 11.92
N PHE A 74 10.02 -23.57 11.74
CA PHE A 74 9.03 -22.52 11.93
C PHE A 74 9.09 -21.96 13.35
N LYS A 75 9.08 -22.84 14.37
CA LYS A 75 9.17 -22.45 15.79
C LYS A 75 10.42 -21.64 16.08
N ASP A 76 11.57 -22.05 15.56
CA ASP A 76 12.85 -21.34 15.76
C ASP A 76 12.89 -19.97 15.06
N GLN A 77 12.07 -19.77 14.02
CA GLN A 77 12.03 -18.54 13.21
C GLN A 77 10.94 -17.53 13.63
N ILE A 78 10.04 -17.88 14.57
CA ILE A 78 8.90 -17.02 14.97
C ILE A 78 9.37 -15.61 15.32
N ASP A 79 10.36 -15.47 16.20
CA ASP A 79 10.82 -14.16 16.66
C ASP A 79 11.46 -13.34 15.54
N GLY A 80 12.17 -14.01 14.63
CA GLY A 80 12.73 -13.37 13.43
C GLY A 80 11.65 -12.86 12.48
N ALA A 81 10.61 -13.66 12.24
CA ALA A 81 9.47 -13.26 11.42
C ALA A 81 8.70 -12.10 12.06
N VAL A 82 8.46 -12.14 13.38
CA VAL A 82 7.81 -11.04 14.12
C VAL A 82 8.63 -9.75 14.01
N ALA A 83 9.95 -9.82 14.18
CA ALA A 83 10.82 -8.65 14.06
C ALA A 83 10.80 -8.05 12.65
N TYR A 84 10.83 -8.91 11.63
CA TYR A 84 10.73 -8.49 10.22
C TYR A 84 9.42 -7.76 9.95
N PHE A 85 8.27 -8.37 10.22
CA PHE A 85 6.96 -7.77 9.94
C PHE A 85 6.74 -6.46 10.70
N ARG A 86 7.17 -6.39 11.97
CA ARG A 86 7.08 -5.15 12.76
C ARG A 86 7.92 -4.03 12.14
N THR A 87 9.15 -4.33 11.73
CA THR A 87 10.07 -3.34 11.17
C THR A 87 9.56 -2.79 9.84
N GLU A 88 9.12 -3.66 8.92
CA GLU A 88 8.58 -3.23 7.64
C GLU A 88 7.29 -2.43 7.79
N TYR A 89 6.37 -2.89 8.66
CA TYR A 89 5.15 -2.15 8.96
C TYR A 89 5.44 -0.77 9.55
N GLU A 90 6.36 -0.69 10.52
CA GLU A 90 6.76 0.57 11.13
C GLU A 90 7.34 1.55 10.09
N LYS A 91 8.20 1.07 9.19
CA LYS A 91 8.77 1.90 8.13
C LYS A 91 7.68 2.51 7.24
N MET A 92 6.79 1.67 6.71
CA MET A 92 5.69 2.13 5.85
C MET A 92 4.75 3.08 6.58
N LEU A 93 4.42 2.79 7.85
CA LEU A 93 3.55 3.65 8.66
C LEU A 93 4.18 5.03 8.89
N ARG A 94 5.48 5.08 9.22
CA ARG A 94 6.21 6.33 9.42
C ARG A 94 6.28 7.16 8.15
N GLU A 95 6.48 6.54 6.98
CA GLU A 95 6.47 7.24 5.70
C GLU A 95 5.10 7.89 5.42
N ASN A 96 4.00 7.14 5.63
CA ASN A 96 2.65 7.69 5.47
C ASN A 96 2.36 8.80 6.50
N PHE A 97 2.77 8.64 7.76
CA PHE A 97 2.57 9.70 8.76
C PHE A 97 3.37 10.96 8.46
N ARG A 98 4.58 10.85 7.89
CA ARG A 98 5.33 12.01 7.43
C ARG A 98 4.58 12.75 6.34
N ASP A 99 4.05 12.04 5.34
CA ASP A 99 3.24 12.64 4.28
C ASP A 99 2.02 13.40 4.84
N TYR A 100 1.23 12.77 5.72
CA TYR A 100 0.10 13.44 6.37
C TYR A 100 0.51 14.62 7.27
N ALA A 101 1.69 14.57 7.89
CA ALA A 101 2.20 15.66 8.71
C ALA A 101 2.66 16.85 7.84
N GLU A 102 3.36 16.58 6.74
CA GLU A 102 3.85 17.58 5.78
C GLU A 102 2.70 18.24 5.01
N ASN A 103 1.65 17.47 4.70
CA ASN A 103 0.50 17.92 3.91
C ASN A 103 -0.77 18.18 4.74
N PHE A 104 -0.66 18.28 6.07
CA PHE A 104 -1.81 18.30 6.98
C PHE A 104 -2.87 19.34 6.60
N GLN A 105 -2.47 20.59 6.36
CA GLN A 105 -3.40 21.68 6.00
C GLN A 105 -4.01 21.51 4.61
N SER A 106 -3.30 20.85 3.69
CA SER A 106 -3.83 20.54 2.36
C SER A 106 -4.87 19.43 2.41
N TYR A 107 -4.66 18.42 3.27
CA TYR A 107 -5.59 17.29 3.44
C TYR A 107 -6.75 17.61 4.37
N HIS A 108 -6.55 18.54 5.31
CA HIS A 108 -7.55 18.98 6.28
C HIS A 108 -7.76 20.51 6.23
N PRO A 109 -8.22 21.07 5.09
CA PRO A 109 -8.42 22.51 4.96
C PRO A 109 -9.48 23.07 5.92
N GLU A 110 -10.35 22.21 6.48
CA GLU A 110 -11.33 22.52 7.50
C GLU A 110 -10.73 22.74 8.90
N LYS A 111 -9.50 22.25 9.14
CA LYS A 111 -8.81 22.35 10.43
C LYS A 111 -7.77 23.46 10.36
N LYS A 112 -8.10 24.61 10.96
CA LYS A 112 -7.20 25.76 11.14
C LYS A 112 -6.67 25.82 12.56
#